data_AF-A0A651FTE4-F1
#
_entry.id   AF-A0A651FTE4-F1
#
_cell.length_a   1.000
_cell.length_b   1.000
_cell.length_c   1.000
_cell.angle_alpha   90.00
_cell.angle_beta   90.00
_cell.angle_gamma   90.00
#
_symmetry.space_group_name_H-M   'P 1'
#
loop_
_entity.id
_entity.type
_entity.pdbx_description
1 polymer ?
#
loop_
_entity_poly.entity_id
_entity_poly.type
_entity_poly.pdbx_seq_one_letter_code
_entity_poly.pdbx_strand_id
1 'polypeptide(L)'
;MRYTASAVMVLAVGFVMGFRADGGVGALLAALVLLNAFALGMGWIFTAVALMVRSPGTVMTLSWLMLMPVTFGSNIYVAPETMPGWLQAFVAVNPVSHITTALRGVLGGAPSLGAFGVALVTPLAVTAIFAPLSMWLYGRERE
;
A
#
# COMPACT_ATOMS: atom_id res chain seq x y z
N MET A 1 5.16 10.78 -9.06
CA MET A 1 5.83 10.34 -10.31
C MET A 1 6.38 8.91 -10.20
N ARG A 2 7.31 8.60 -9.27
CA ARG A 2 7.86 7.22 -9.17
C ARG A 2 6.81 6.12 -9.00
N TYR A 3 5.84 6.29 -8.08
CA TYR A 3 4.83 5.27 -7.81
C TYR A 3 3.93 5.03 -9.01
N THR A 4 3.51 6.11 -9.67
CA THR A 4 2.74 6.06 -10.91
C THR A 4 3.52 5.33 -12.02
N ALA A 5 4.80 5.65 -12.21
CA ALA A 5 5.64 5.00 -13.22
C ALA A 5 5.78 3.49 -12.96
N SER A 6 6.06 3.10 -11.71
CA SER A 6 6.13 1.69 -11.32
C SER A 6 4.80 0.97 -11.54
N ALA A 7 3.68 1.58 -11.16
CA ALA A 7 2.35 0.99 -11.34
C ALA A 7 1.98 0.83 -12.81
N VAL A 8 2.27 1.84 -13.64
CA VAL A 8 2.06 1.77 -15.09
C VAL A 8 2.93 0.69 -15.72
N MET A 9 4.19 0.56 -15.28
CA MET A 9 5.08 -0.50 -15.75
C MET A 9 4.52 -1.89 -15.43
N VAL A 10 4.06 -2.12 -14.19
CA VAL A 10 3.45 -3.39 -13.78
C VAL A 10 2.17 -3.68 -14.56
N LEU A 11 1.31 -2.68 -14.76
CA LEU A 11 0.11 -2.83 -15.59
C LEU A 11 0.47 -3.17 -17.03
N ALA A 12 1.45 -2.48 -17.63
CA ALA A 12 1.91 -2.76 -18.99
C ALA A 12 2.42 -4.19 -19.15
N VAL A 13 3.25 -4.67 -18.20
CA VAL A 13 3.71 -6.06 -18.18
C VAL A 13 2.52 -7.01 -18.02
N GLY A 14 1.57 -6.71 -17.14
CA GLY A 14 0.33 -7.48 -16.99
C GLY A 14 -0.43 -7.63 -18.30
N PHE A 15 -0.64 -6.51 -19.01
CA PHE A 15 -1.31 -6.52 -20.32
C PHE A 15 -0.57 -7.36 -21.36
N VAL A 16 0.77 -7.29 -21.39
CA VAL A 16 1.60 -8.15 -22.25
C VAL A 16 1.42 -9.63 -21.90
N MET A 17 1.28 -9.95 -20.61
CA MET A 17 1.02 -11.31 -20.12
C MET A 17 -0.44 -11.77 -20.30
N GLY A 18 -1.30 -10.94 -20.89
CA GLY A 18 -2.70 -11.27 -21.19
C GLY A 18 -3.72 -10.83 -20.14
N PHE A 19 -3.32 -10.08 -19.11
CA PHE A 19 -4.25 -9.45 -18.18
C PHE A 19 -5.17 -8.47 -18.94
N ARG A 20 -6.46 -8.51 -18.65
CA ARG A 20 -7.44 -7.53 -19.14
C ARG A 20 -8.22 -7.00 -17.94
N ALA A 21 -8.34 -5.68 -17.85
CA ALA A 21 -9.16 -5.05 -16.83
C ALA A 21 -10.62 -5.03 -17.33
N ASP A 22 -11.46 -5.87 -16.75
CA ASP A 22 -12.88 -5.96 -17.09
C ASP A 22 -13.62 -4.65 -16.79
N GLY A 23 -13.16 -3.89 -15.78
CA GLY A 23 -13.68 -2.56 -15.46
C GLY A 23 -13.25 -1.43 -16.42
N GLY A 24 -12.50 -1.75 -17.49
CA GLY A 24 -12.07 -0.80 -18.52
C GLY A 24 -11.07 0.26 -18.04
N VAL A 25 -10.95 1.35 -18.81
CA VAL A 25 -9.97 2.42 -18.55
C VAL A 25 -10.24 3.16 -17.24
N GLY A 26 -11.51 3.35 -16.87
CA GLY A 26 -11.89 3.98 -15.60
C GLY A 26 -11.38 3.18 -14.39
N ALA A 27 -11.45 1.86 -14.44
CA ALA A 27 -10.91 0.99 -13.39
C ALA A 27 -9.39 1.10 -13.28
N LEU A 28 -8.67 1.20 -14.40
CA LEU A 28 -7.21 1.41 -14.38
C LEU A 28 -6.82 2.72 -13.71
N LEU A 29 -7.54 3.81 -14.01
CA LEU A 29 -7.30 5.11 -13.38
C LEU A 29 -7.63 5.08 -11.89
N ALA A 30 -8.75 4.48 -11.50
CA ALA A 30 -9.13 4.32 -10.09
C ALA A 30 -8.09 3.49 -9.31
N ALA A 31 -7.63 2.38 -9.90
CA ALA A 31 -6.58 1.55 -9.33
C ALA A 31 -5.25 2.31 -9.16
N LEU A 32 -4.85 3.10 -10.16
CA LEU A 32 -3.66 3.95 -10.08
C LEU A 32 -3.78 4.99 -8.97
N VAL A 33 -4.89 5.72 -8.88
CA VAL A 33 -5.12 6.73 -7.85
C VAL A 33 -5.07 6.09 -6.46
N LEU A 34 -5.78 4.98 -6.26
CA LEU A 34 -5.84 4.28 -4.99
C LEU A 34 -4.45 3.76 -4.57
N LEU A 35 -3.70 3.15 -5.49
CA LEU A 35 -2.35 2.65 -5.22
C LEU A 35 -1.38 3.80 -4.89
N ASN A 36 -1.47 4.94 -5.58
CA ASN A 36 -0.64 6.11 -5.29
C ASN A 36 -0.98 6.72 -3.92
N ALA A 37 -2.27 6.83 -3.59
CA ALA A 37 -2.70 7.29 -2.26
C ALA A 37 -2.18 6.37 -1.15
N PHE A 38 -2.28 5.06 -1.35
CA PHE A 38 -1.75 4.07 -0.41
C PHE A 38 -0.23 4.19 -0.23
N ALA A 39 0.52 4.20 -1.34
CA ALA A 39 1.98 4.28 -1.32
C ALA A 39 2.48 5.61 -0.72
N LEU A 40 1.81 6.72 -1.01
CA LEU A 40 2.13 8.03 -0.42
C LEU A 40 1.88 8.02 1.08
N GLY A 41 0.73 7.50 1.52
CA GLY A 41 0.36 7.46 2.93
C GLY A 41 1.34 6.63 3.75
N MET A 42 1.63 5.41 3.31
CA MET A 42 2.60 4.53 3.97
C MET A 42 4.02 5.13 3.97
N GLY A 43 4.36 5.92 2.96
CA GLY A 43 5.66 6.60 2.85
C GLY A 43 5.98 7.50 4.06
N TRP A 44 4.97 8.09 4.71
CA TRP A 44 5.18 8.96 5.87
C TRP A 44 5.80 8.24 7.06
N ILE A 45 5.54 6.94 7.25
CA ILE A 45 6.18 6.14 8.30
C ILE A 45 7.69 6.15 8.09
N PHE A 46 8.12 5.86 6.86
CA PHE A 46 9.54 5.78 6.53
C PHE A 46 10.21 7.15 6.52
N THR A 47 9.49 8.20 6.13
CA THR A 47 9.97 9.59 6.28
C THR A 47 10.23 9.92 7.75
N ALA A 48 9.30 9.62 8.64
CA ALA A 48 9.48 9.86 10.07
C ALA A 48 10.65 9.05 10.65
N VAL A 49 10.75 7.76 10.29
CA VAL A 49 11.87 6.90 10.68
C VAL A 49 13.20 7.47 10.18
N ALA A 50 13.27 7.93 8.94
CA ALA A 50 14.47 8.50 8.35
C ALA A 50 14.96 9.77 9.06
N LEU A 51 14.05 10.57 9.62
CA LEU A 51 14.40 11.75 10.42
C LEU A 51 14.83 11.38 11.85
N MET A 52 14.47 10.20 12.36
CA MET A 52 14.84 9.76 13.71
C MET A 52 16.14 8.94 13.75
N VAL A 53 16.52 8.28 12.66
CA VAL A 53 17.70 7.42 12.61
C VAL A 53 18.84 8.05 11.82
N ARG A 54 20.07 7.88 12.32
CA ARG A 54 21.26 8.53 11.75
C ARG A 54 21.80 7.88 10.47
N SER A 55 21.40 6.64 10.16
CA SER A 55 21.97 5.87 9.06
C SER A 55 20.91 5.47 8.01
N PRO A 56 21.16 5.74 6.72
CA PRO A 56 20.28 5.29 5.63
C PRO A 56 20.11 3.75 5.60
N GLY A 57 21.16 3.01 5.97
CA GLY A 57 21.12 1.55 6.04
C GLY A 57 20.10 1.04 7.07
N THR A 58 19.98 1.72 8.21
CA THR A 58 18.99 1.39 9.25
C THR A 58 17.56 1.60 8.73
N VAL A 59 17.31 2.69 7.99
CA VAL A 59 15.99 2.94 7.37
C VAL A 59 15.63 1.81 6.43
N MET A 60 16.57 1.39 5.56
CA MET A 60 16.36 0.29 4.62
C MET A 60 16.03 -1.02 5.34
N THR A 61 16.81 -1.39 6.35
CA THR A 61 16.59 -2.63 7.11
C THR A 61 15.25 -2.63 7.86
N LEU A 62 14.92 -1.52 8.53
CA LEU A 62 13.62 -1.37 9.21
C LEU A 62 12.46 -1.42 8.22
N SER A 63 12.62 -0.77 7.06
CA SER A 63 11.60 -0.80 6.01
C SER A 63 11.36 -2.23 5.53
N TRP A 64 12.43 -2.99 5.27
CA TRP A 64 12.30 -4.38 4.86
C TRP A 64 11.67 -5.26 5.95
N LEU A 65 12.14 -5.16 7.20
CA LEU A 65 11.62 -5.93 8.33
C LEU A 65 10.13 -5.67 8.59
N MET A 66 9.66 -4.45 8.32
CA MET A 66 8.26 -4.09 8.46
C MET A 66 7.44 -4.52 7.24
N LEU A 67 7.90 -4.22 6.02
CA LEU A 67 7.14 -4.46 4.80
C LEU A 67 7.07 -5.94 4.44
N MET A 68 8.12 -6.72 4.71
CA MET A 68 8.18 -8.15 4.39
C MET A 68 7.02 -8.92 5.04
N PRO A 69 6.85 -8.96 6.37
CA PRO A 69 5.78 -9.74 7.00
C PRO A 69 4.39 -9.22 6.62
N VAL A 70 4.22 -7.90 6.49
CA VAL A 70 2.95 -7.29 6.09
C VAL A 70 2.61 -7.64 4.64
N THR A 71 3.58 -7.70 3.74
CA THR A 71 3.31 -8.03 2.34
C THR A 71 3.11 -9.54 2.15
N PHE A 72 3.95 -10.37 2.78
CA PHE A 72 3.86 -11.83 2.67
C PHE A 72 2.64 -12.39 3.41
N GLY A 73 2.32 -11.85 4.60
CA GLY A 73 1.12 -12.18 5.36
C GLY A 73 -0.13 -11.47 4.87
N SER A 74 -0.26 -11.26 3.55
CA SER A 74 -1.42 -10.67 2.90
C SER A 74 -2.11 -11.66 1.98
N ASN A 75 -3.26 -11.29 1.43
CA ASN A 75 -4.00 -12.10 0.45
C ASN A 75 -3.43 -12.01 -0.99
N ILE A 76 -2.24 -11.44 -1.18
CA ILE A 76 -1.63 -11.30 -2.51
C ILE A 76 -1.25 -12.67 -3.08
N TYR A 77 -0.61 -13.51 -2.26
CA TYR A 77 0.00 -14.77 -2.72
C TYR A 77 -0.88 -16.00 -2.52
N VAL A 78 -1.69 -16.00 -1.46
CA VAL A 78 -2.47 -17.17 -1.03
C VAL A 78 -3.87 -16.71 -0.65
N ALA A 79 -4.86 -17.53 -1.00
CA ALA A 79 -6.24 -17.29 -0.66
C ALA A 79 -6.44 -17.41 0.87
N PRO A 80 -7.09 -16.43 1.54
CA PRO A 80 -7.26 -16.46 2.99
C PRO A 80 -7.92 -17.74 3.51
N GLU A 81 -8.84 -18.33 2.75
CA GLU A 81 -9.64 -19.49 3.14
C GLU A 81 -8.79 -20.75 3.34
N THR A 82 -7.59 -20.80 2.73
CA THR A 82 -6.65 -21.93 2.87
C THR A 82 -5.67 -21.75 4.03
N MET A 83 -5.71 -20.62 4.73
CA MET A 83 -4.79 -20.30 5.81
C MET A 83 -5.30 -20.79 7.17
N PRO A 84 -4.43 -21.08 8.15
CA PRO A 84 -4.84 -21.36 9.53
C PRO A 84 -5.51 -20.11 10.16
N GLY A 85 -6.44 -20.33 11.10
CA GLY A 85 -7.32 -19.26 11.61
C GLY A 85 -6.61 -18.02 12.20
N TRP A 86 -5.46 -18.19 12.85
CA TRP A 86 -4.67 -17.06 13.35
C TRP A 86 -4.11 -16.19 12.21
N LEU A 87 -3.74 -16.82 11.09
CA LEU A 87 -3.21 -16.12 9.93
C LEU A 87 -4.34 -15.47 9.13
N GLN A 88 -5.53 -16.08 9.09
CA GLN A 88 -6.74 -15.45 8.56
C GLN A 88 -7.04 -14.15 9.30
N ALA A 89 -6.99 -14.17 10.65
CA ALA A 89 -7.21 -12.98 11.46
C ALA A 89 -6.17 -11.88 11.17
N PHE A 90 -4.89 -12.25 11.02
CA PHE A 90 -3.83 -11.30 10.65
C PHE A 90 -4.07 -10.68 9.27
N VAL A 91 -4.35 -11.52 8.26
CA VAL A 91 -4.60 -11.10 6.87
C VAL A 91 -5.85 -10.22 6.79
N ALA A 92 -6.86 -10.46 7.63
CA ALA A 92 -8.12 -9.72 7.65
C ALA A 92 -7.97 -8.26 8.08
N VAL A 93 -6.97 -7.92 8.91
CA VAL A 93 -6.69 -6.53 9.35
C VAL A 93 -5.49 -5.91 8.63
N ASN A 94 -4.89 -6.65 7.71
CA ASN A 94 -3.67 -6.24 7.03
C ASN A 94 -3.97 -5.16 5.97
N PRO A 95 -3.33 -3.97 6.04
CA PRO A 95 -3.52 -2.90 5.05
C PRO A 95 -3.25 -3.34 3.62
N VAL A 96 -2.26 -4.22 3.40
CA VAL A 96 -1.92 -4.76 2.08
C VAL A 96 -3.03 -5.67 1.56
N SER A 97 -3.70 -6.42 2.43
CA SER A 97 -4.88 -7.20 2.05
C SER A 97 -6.04 -6.30 1.65
N HIS A 98 -6.30 -5.23 2.39
CA HIS A 98 -7.39 -4.30 2.10
C HIS A 98 -7.24 -3.63 0.73
N ILE A 99 -6.05 -3.08 0.44
CA ILE A 99 -5.76 -2.48 -0.86
C ILE A 99 -5.83 -3.51 -1.99
N THR A 100 -5.32 -4.73 -1.78
CA THR A 100 -5.34 -5.79 -2.79
C THR A 100 -6.77 -6.21 -3.13
N THR A 101 -7.63 -6.40 -2.11
CA THR A 101 -9.04 -6.72 -2.31
C THR A 101 -9.76 -5.61 -3.09
N ALA A 102 -9.53 -4.34 -2.73
CA ALA A 102 -10.11 -3.21 -3.44
C ALA A 102 -9.65 -3.15 -4.91
N LEU A 103 -8.36 -3.31 -5.17
CA LEU A 103 -7.80 -3.29 -6.52
C LEU A 103 -8.33 -4.43 -7.38
N ARG A 104 -8.43 -5.66 -6.85
CA ARG A 104 -9.01 -6.80 -7.56
C ARG A 104 -10.47 -6.55 -7.95
N GLY A 105 -11.27 -6.03 -7.02
CA GLY A 105 -12.67 -5.68 -7.31
C GLY A 105 -12.80 -4.63 -8.40
N VAL A 106 -12.00 -3.56 -8.33
CA VAL A 106 -11.97 -2.49 -9.34
C VAL A 106 -11.61 -3.02 -10.71
N LEU A 107 -10.47 -3.70 -10.79
CA LEU A 107 -9.90 -4.16 -12.04
C LEU A 107 -10.76 -5.26 -12.68
N GLY A 108 -11.38 -6.12 -11.86
CA GLY A 108 -12.33 -7.14 -12.29
C GLY A 108 -13.75 -6.63 -12.57
N GLY A 109 -13.99 -5.32 -12.57
CA GLY A 109 -15.30 -4.74 -12.94
C GLY A 109 -16.38 -4.84 -11.87
N ALA A 110 -16.05 -5.27 -10.65
CA ALA A 110 -16.93 -5.34 -9.49
C ALA A 110 -16.42 -4.45 -8.34
N PRO A 111 -16.33 -3.11 -8.53
CA PRO A 111 -15.82 -2.21 -7.49
C PRO A 111 -16.76 -2.20 -6.27
N SER A 112 -16.17 -2.29 -5.08
CA SER A 112 -16.88 -2.18 -3.80
C SER A 112 -16.49 -0.91 -3.08
N LEU A 113 -17.43 0.02 -2.88
CA LEU A 113 -17.20 1.24 -2.12
C LEU A 113 -16.73 0.95 -0.68
N GLY A 114 -17.24 -0.13 -0.07
CA GLY A 114 -16.79 -0.57 1.24
C GLY A 114 -15.31 -0.99 1.24
N ALA A 115 -14.89 -1.79 0.26
CA ALA A 115 -13.50 -2.21 0.13
C ALA A 115 -12.56 -1.00 -0.13
N PHE A 116 -12.99 -0.05 -0.96
CA PHE A 116 -12.27 1.21 -1.17
C PHE A 116 -12.13 2.03 0.10
N GLY A 117 -13.22 2.21 0.84
CA GLY A 117 -13.23 2.96 2.09
C GLY A 117 -12.24 2.36 3.07
N VAL A 118 -12.32 1.05 3.30
CA VAL A 118 -11.41 0.32 4.19
C VAL A 118 -9.96 0.43 3.73
N ALA A 119 -9.67 0.28 2.43
CA ALA A 119 -8.32 0.42 1.89
C ALA A 119 -7.71 1.82 2.08
N LEU A 120 -8.54 2.87 2.18
CA LEU A 120 -8.11 4.24 2.40
C LEU A 120 -7.91 4.59 3.89
N VAL A 121 -8.52 3.85 4.82
CA VAL A 121 -8.41 4.12 6.27
C VAL A 121 -6.95 4.17 6.70
N THR A 122 -6.17 3.12 6.39
CA THR A 122 -4.77 3.05 6.81
C THR A 122 -3.91 4.19 6.25
N PRO A 123 -3.81 4.41 4.92
CA PRO A 123 -2.95 5.47 4.41
C PRO A 123 -3.39 6.86 4.85
N LEU A 124 -4.69 7.12 5.05
CA LEU A 124 -5.17 8.39 5.59
C LEU A 124 -4.79 8.56 7.05
N ALA A 125 -4.99 7.55 7.89
CA ALA A 125 -4.59 7.59 9.31
C ALA A 125 -3.08 7.77 9.47
N VAL A 126 -2.29 7.03 8.69
CA VAL A 126 -0.84 7.14 8.68
C VAL A 126 -0.42 8.55 8.23
N THR A 127 -0.99 9.09 7.16
CA THR A 127 -0.70 10.46 6.72
C THR A 127 -1.05 11.47 7.81
N ALA A 128 -2.23 11.38 8.41
CA ALA A 128 -2.70 12.31 9.43
C ALA A 128 -1.80 12.33 10.67
N ILE A 129 -1.15 11.21 11.00
CA ILE A 129 -0.28 11.09 12.18
C ILE A 129 1.18 11.40 11.83
N PHE A 130 1.73 10.73 10.82
CA PHE A 130 3.17 10.76 10.54
C PHE A 130 3.60 11.95 9.68
N ALA A 131 2.70 12.54 8.87
CA ALA A 131 3.03 13.76 8.14
C ALA A 131 3.32 14.95 9.07
N PRO A 132 2.43 15.33 10.01
CA PRO A 132 2.74 16.43 10.93
C PRO A 132 3.91 16.08 11.86
N LEU A 133 4.04 14.83 12.30
CA LEU A 133 5.20 14.38 13.07
C LEU A 133 6.52 14.59 12.31
N SER A 134 6.56 14.21 11.03
CA SER A 134 7.74 14.40 10.19
C SER A 134 8.07 15.89 10.01
N MET A 135 7.05 16.73 9.80
CA MET A 135 7.26 18.19 9.69
C MET A 135 7.83 18.78 10.98
N TRP A 136 7.33 18.33 12.14
CA TRP A 136 7.83 18.76 13.44
C TRP A 136 9.27 18.27 13.70
N LEU A 137 9.57 17.00 13.41
CA LEU A 137 10.93 16.45 13.54
C LEU A 137 11.93 17.20 12.67
N TYR A 138 11.57 17.47 11.41
CA TYR A 138 12.41 18.22 10.48
C TYR A 138 12.68 19.66 10.96
N GLY A 139 11.72 20.29 11.65
CA GLY A 139 11.90 21.61 12.25
C GLY A 139 12.91 21.63 13.39
N ARG A 140 12.93 20.60 14.25
CA ARG A 140 13.85 20.51 15.39
C ARG A 140 15.30 20.26 15.01
N GLU A 141 15.56 19.72 13.83
CA GLU A 141 16.91 19.42 13.37
C GLU A 141 17.62 20.67 12.78
N ARG A 142 16.89 21.77 12.62
CA ARG A 142 17.43 23.07 12.14
C ARG A 142 17.70 24.09 13.25
N GLU A 143 17.28 23.83 14.49
CA GLU A 143 17.59 24.64 15.68
C GLU A 143 18.81 24.07 16.42
#